data_AF-A0A957UYY0-F1
#
_entry.id   AF-A0A957UYY0-F1
#
_cell.length_a   1.000
_cell.length_b   1.000
_cell.length_c   1.000
_cell.angle_alpha   90.00
_cell.angle_beta   90.00
_cell.angle_gamma   90.00
#
_symmetry.space_group_name_H-M   'P 1'
#
loop_
_entity.id
_entity.type
_entity.pdbx_description
1 polymer ?
#
loop_
_entity_poly.entity_id
_entity_poly.type
_entity_poly.pdbx_seq_one_letter_code
_entity_poly.pdbx_strand_id
1 'polypeptide(L)'
;FHARMAGLVREAAEVAEKPVALLADLQGAKVRVGWLAQSVPVAVGQPVVLVGMHIDVRERADHLPPDAAIIPVDFDLAPHLKPDSTVLIDDGNIELHVDSIVDGHVHCVTVHGGEIKSRKGVNVPYTMLPIPALTDKDCADASFVVSLGVDWIALSFAGSAEDVNELREIVDASEAHSHLHQPPRIMAKIERPDGVENLRAIIEASDGVMVARGDLALETSPWQLPLLQKQIVRACRRAHKPVVVATQMLESMIHNHRPTRAEVSDVANALLDGADAVMLSAETAVGAYPVQAVRTMINICQNVMPTSKDVNPLSIMPAAATVRLTQRPPLEAAQRERYVL
;
A
#
# COMPACT_ATOMS: atom_id res chain seq x y z
N PHE A 1 24.22 3.16 -2.73
CA PHE A 1 23.30 4.33 -2.71
C PHE A 1 22.70 4.54 -1.31
N HIS A 2 21.91 3.60 -0.78
CA HIS A 2 21.21 3.77 0.52
C HIS A 2 22.11 4.13 1.71
N ALA A 3 23.30 3.54 1.84
CA ALA A 3 24.26 3.90 2.89
C ALA A 3 24.65 5.40 2.85
N ARG A 4 24.85 5.96 1.65
CA ARG A 4 25.13 7.40 1.48
C ARG A 4 23.94 8.26 1.90
N MET A 5 22.72 7.85 1.54
CA MET A 5 21.51 8.59 1.91
C MET A 5 21.25 8.57 3.42
N ALA A 6 21.44 7.42 4.07
CA ALA A 6 21.36 7.31 5.52
C ALA A 6 22.34 8.27 6.21
N GLY A 7 23.60 8.31 5.76
CA GLY A 7 24.60 9.25 6.26
C GLY A 7 24.20 10.72 6.11
N LEU A 8 23.72 11.11 4.91
CA LEU A 8 23.26 12.48 4.65
C LEU A 8 22.07 12.88 5.52
N VAL A 9 21.13 11.97 5.78
CA VAL A 9 19.97 12.26 6.65
C VAL A 9 20.42 12.44 8.09
N ARG A 10 21.33 11.61 8.60
CA ARG A 10 21.88 11.76 9.96
C ARG A 10 22.64 13.08 10.11
N GLU A 11 23.51 13.43 9.16
CA GLU A 11 24.22 14.72 9.15
C GLU A 11 23.25 15.91 9.13
N ALA A 12 22.22 15.86 8.27
CA ALA A 12 21.21 16.91 8.21
C ALA A 12 20.38 17.01 9.50
N ALA A 13 20.09 15.88 10.15
CA ALA A 13 19.37 15.83 11.42
C ALA A 13 20.20 16.46 12.57
N GLU A 14 21.51 16.18 12.60
CA GLU A 14 22.45 16.80 13.54
C GLU A 14 22.55 18.31 13.34
N VAL A 15 22.76 18.77 12.10
CA VAL A 15 22.83 20.21 11.78
C VAL A 15 21.52 20.92 12.11
N ALA A 16 20.38 20.26 11.92
CA ALA A 16 19.07 20.82 12.23
C ALA A 16 18.68 20.71 13.71
N GLU A 17 19.46 19.99 14.53
CA GLU A 17 19.15 19.63 15.92
C GLU A 17 17.74 19.02 16.07
N LYS A 18 17.36 18.15 15.14
CA LYS A 18 16.03 17.51 15.13
C LYS A 18 16.15 15.99 15.11
N PRO A 19 15.32 15.27 15.88
CA PRO A 19 15.24 13.83 15.76
C PRO A 19 14.61 13.46 14.41
N VAL A 20 15.35 12.72 13.58
CA VAL A 20 14.87 12.17 12.31
C VAL A 20 15.15 10.69 12.29
N ALA A 21 14.08 9.89 12.29
CA ALA A 21 14.17 8.45 12.19
C ALA A 21 14.42 8.00 10.75
N LEU A 22 15.20 6.94 10.58
CA LEU A 22 15.39 6.22 9.34
C LEU A 22 14.47 5.00 9.32
N LEU A 23 13.63 4.90 8.29
CA LEU A 23 12.80 3.73 8.00
C LEU A 23 13.28 3.09 6.70
N ALA A 24 13.63 1.81 6.76
CA ALA A 24 13.93 0.99 5.60
C ALA A 24 12.69 0.19 5.19
N ASP A 25 12.19 0.40 3.97
CA ASP A 25 11.03 -0.34 3.45
C ASP A 25 11.52 -1.54 2.62
N LEU A 26 11.25 -2.76 3.10
CA LEU A 26 11.59 -3.98 2.38
C LEU A 26 10.63 -4.17 1.21
N GLN A 27 11.14 -4.69 0.10
CA GLN A 27 10.38 -4.75 -1.14
C GLN A 27 9.21 -5.73 -1.03
N GLY A 28 9.42 -6.85 -0.34
CA GLY A 28 8.47 -7.95 -0.26
C GLY A 28 8.28 -8.64 -1.60
N ALA A 29 7.52 -9.74 -1.57
CA ALA A 29 7.31 -10.59 -2.71
C ALA A 29 6.12 -10.11 -3.58
N LYS A 30 6.35 -9.03 -4.32
CA LYS A 30 5.39 -8.48 -5.30
C LYS A 30 5.49 -9.22 -6.64
N VAL A 31 4.38 -9.78 -7.13
CA VAL A 31 4.30 -10.37 -8.47
C VAL A 31 4.48 -9.31 -9.54
N ARG A 32 5.23 -9.63 -10.58
CA ARG A 32 5.58 -8.68 -11.63
C ARG A 32 5.59 -9.32 -13.01
N VAL A 33 5.39 -8.46 -13.99
CA VAL A 33 5.69 -8.76 -15.38
C VAL A 33 7.18 -9.12 -15.51
N GLY A 34 7.45 -10.16 -16.29
CA GLY A 34 8.80 -10.58 -16.66
C GLY A 34 9.52 -9.54 -17.53
N TRP A 35 10.67 -9.92 -18.07
CA TRP A 35 11.40 -9.06 -19.00
C TRP A 35 10.82 -9.19 -20.40
N LEU A 36 10.39 -8.07 -20.96
CA LEU A 36 9.92 -7.94 -22.32
C LEU A 36 11.03 -7.36 -23.21
N ALA A 37 11.09 -7.78 -24.48
CA ALA A 37 12.02 -7.22 -25.46
C ALA A 37 11.73 -5.74 -25.75
N GLN A 38 10.45 -5.38 -25.75
CA GLN A 38 9.92 -4.03 -25.85
C GLN A 38 8.60 -3.97 -25.07
N SER A 39 8.11 -2.78 -24.78
CA SER A 39 6.77 -2.62 -24.23
C SER A 39 5.71 -3.18 -25.18
N VAL A 40 4.64 -3.73 -24.60
CA VAL A 40 3.58 -4.40 -25.36
C VAL A 40 2.29 -3.56 -25.23
N PRO A 41 1.85 -2.88 -26.30
CA PRO A 41 0.56 -2.22 -26.30
C PRO A 41 -0.56 -3.25 -26.35
N VAL A 42 -1.57 -3.08 -25.50
CA VAL A 42 -2.78 -3.90 -25.47
C VAL A 42 -4.01 -3.01 -25.61
N ALA A 43 -4.88 -3.32 -26.56
CA ALA A 43 -6.13 -2.60 -26.80
C ALA A 43 -7.31 -3.28 -26.09
N VAL A 44 -8.37 -2.51 -25.79
CA VAL A 44 -9.61 -3.07 -25.23
C VAL A 44 -10.15 -4.17 -26.15
N GLY A 45 -10.53 -5.31 -25.56
CA GLY A 45 -10.97 -6.51 -26.26
C GLY A 45 -9.86 -7.40 -26.82
N GLN A 46 -8.60 -6.97 -26.77
CA GLN A 46 -7.48 -7.77 -27.24
C GLN A 46 -7.22 -8.97 -26.31
N PRO A 47 -7.01 -10.18 -26.85
CA PRO A 47 -6.58 -11.33 -26.07
C PRO A 47 -5.18 -11.12 -25.48
N VAL A 48 -5.01 -11.46 -24.21
CA VAL A 48 -3.73 -11.46 -23.51
C VAL A 48 -3.58 -12.80 -22.82
N VAL A 49 -2.41 -13.43 -22.92
CA VAL A 49 -2.12 -14.69 -22.22
C VAL A 49 -0.97 -14.45 -21.24
N LEU A 50 -1.25 -14.67 -19.96
CA LEU A 50 -0.24 -14.60 -18.91
C LEU A 50 0.40 -15.98 -18.72
N VAL A 51 1.73 -15.98 -18.69
CA VAL A 51 2.55 -17.20 -18.66
C VAL A 51 3.56 -17.11 -17.53
N GLY A 52 3.61 -18.12 -16.66
CA GLY A 52 4.67 -18.24 -15.67
C GLY A 52 6.05 -18.36 -16.34
N MET A 53 7.05 -17.62 -15.86
CA MET A 53 8.38 -17.57 -16.48
C MET A 53 9.12 -18.92 -16.55
N HIS A 54 8.73 -19.91 -15.76
CA HIS A 54 9.24 -21.29 -15.80
C HIS A 54 8.63 -22.15 -16.91
N ILE A 55 7.62 -21.66 -17.63
CA ILE A 55 6.89 -22.43 -18.64
C ILE A 55 7.41 -22.07 -20.04
N ASP A 56 7.88 -23.07 -20.80
CA ASP A 56 8.23 -22.86 -22.21
C ASP A 56 6.96 -22.77 -23.06
N VAL A 57 6.61 -21.54 -23.46
CA VAL A 57 5.45 -21.23 -24.30
C VAL A 57 5.52 -21.95 -25.65
N ARG A 58 6.72 -22.29 -26.15
CA ARG A 58 6.90 -22.94 -27.46
C ARG A 58 6.39 -24.38 -27.48
N GLU A 59 6.33 -25.03 -26.33
CA GLU A 59 5.83 -26.40 -26.21
C GLU A 59 4.30 -26.48 -26.19
N ARG A 60 3.59 -25.34 -26.07
CA ARG A 60 2.12 -25.26 -25.85
C ARG A 60 1.42 -24.25 -26.78
N ALA A 61 2.02 -23.99 -27.94
CA ALA A 61 1.56 -22.93 -28.85
C ALA A 61 0.19 -23.19 -29.51
N ASP A 62 -0.26 -24.44 -29.57
CA ASP A 62 -1.48 -24.85 -30.31
C ASP A 62 -2.78 -24.25 -29.74
N HIS A 63 -2.75 -23.78 -28.48
CA HIS A 63 -3.91 -23.24 -27.78
C HIS A 63 -3.87 -21.71 -27.58
N LEU A 64 -2.86 -21.03 -28.12
CA LEU A 64 -2.77 -19.57 -28.04
C LEU A 64 -3.72 -18.91 -29.04
N PRO A 65 -4.56 -17.93 -28.64
CA PRO A 65 -5.40 -17.21 -29.58
C PRO A 65 -4.55 -16.49 -30.63
N PRO A 66 -5.02 -16.41 -31.89
CA PRO A 66 -4.41 -15.53 -32.88
C PRO A 66 -4.34 -14.09 -32.34
N ASP A 67 -3.22 -13.41 -32.56
CA ASP A 67 -2.97 -12.02 -32.11
C ASP A 67 -2.92 -11.79 -30.58
N ALA A 68 -2.86 -12.87 -29.78
CA ALA A 68 -2.70 -12.75 -28.34
C ALA A 68 -1.35 -12.13 -27.97
N ALA A 69 -1.38 -11.14 -27.07
CA ALA A 69 -0.17 -10.65 -26.42
C ALA A 69 0.27 -11.65 -25.35
N ILE A 70 1.49 -12.19 -25.47
CA ILE A 70 2.04 -13.14 -24.51
C ILE A 70 2.88 -12.37 -23.48
N ILE A 71 2.45 -12.41 -22.22
CA ILE A 71 3.07 -11.63 -21.14
C ILE A 71 3.63 -12.59 -20.07
N PRO A 72 4.97 -12.71 -19.95
CA PRO A 72 5.57 -13.47 -18.86
C PRO A 72 5.30 -12.80 -17.52
N VAL A 73 5.06 -13.62 -16.50
CA VAL A 73 4.87 -13.21 -15.09
C VAL A 73 5.83 -14.03 -14.23
N ASP A 74 6.48 -13.39 -13.26
CA ASP A 74 7.47 -14.04 -12.39
C ASP A 74 6.88 -14.93 -11.29
N PHE A 75 5.57 -15.19 -11.37
CA PHE A 75 4.82 -16.10 -10.52
C PHE A 75 3.81 -16.87 -11.37
N ASP A 76 3.60 -18.16 -11.06
CA ASP A 76 2.61 -18.97 -11.76
C ASP A 76 1.20 -18.62 -11.27
N LEU A 77 0.46 -17.83 -12.04
CA LEU A 77 -0.89 -17.42 -11.66
C LEU A 77 -1.96 -18.47 -11.99
N ALA A 78 -1.69 -19.38 -12.94
CA ALA A 78 -2.69 -20.32 -13.44
C ALA A 78 -3.32 -21.23 -12.37
N PRO A 79 -2.56 -21.74 -11.37
CA PRO A 79 -3.15 -22.56 -10.29
C PRO A 79 -4.05 -21.80 -9.33
N HIS A 80 -4.00 -20.47 -9.32
CA HIS A 80 -4.63 -19.62 -8.30
C HIS A 80 -5.80 -18.81 -8.82
N LEU A 81 -5.91 -18.65 -10.14
CA LEU A 81 -6.98 -17.91 -10.79
C LEU A 81 -8.05 -18.85 -11.35
N LYS A 82 -9.23 -18.29 -11.55
CA LYS A 82 -10.39 -18.96 -12.16
C LYS A 82 -10.99 -18.04 -13.22
N PRO A 83 -11.84 -18.58 -14.12
CA PRO A 83 -12.69 -17.73 -14.95
C PRO A 83 -13.40 -16.67 -14.09
N ASP A 84 -13.52 -15.46 -14.64
CA ASP A 84 -14.05 -14.27 -13.98
C ASP A 84 -13.15 -13.61 -12.93
N SER A 85 -11.92 -14.09 -12.73
CA SER A 85 -10.91 -13.34 -11.97
C SER A 85 -10.47 -12.07 -12.71
N THR A 86 -10.14 -11.03 -11.96
CA THR A 86 -9.51 -9.81 -12.48
C THR A 86 -7.99 -9.87 -12.30
N VAL A 87 -7.24 -9.41 -13.29
CA VAL A 87 -5.79 -9.16 -13.18
C VAL A 87 -5.51 -7.70 -13.49
N LEU A 88 -4.85 -7.02 -12.56
CA LEU A 88 -4.46 -5.63 -12.68
C LEU A 88 -2.95 -5.56 -12.93
N ILE A 89 -2.54 -4.74 -13.89
CA ILE A 89 -1.12 -4.51 -14.21
C ILE A 89 -0.82 -3.01 -14.12
N ASP A 90 0.37 -2.68 -13.62
CA ASP A 90 0.86 -1.31 -13.49
C ASP A 90 -0.08 -0.44 -12.64
N ASP A 91 -0.27 -0.85 -11.38
CA ASP A 91 -1.09 -0.17 -10.37
C ASP A 91 -2.55 0.05 -10.83
N GLY A 92 -3.09 -0.92 -11.59
CA GLY A 92 -4.46 -0.90 -12.10
C GLY A 92 -4.68 -0.07 -13.37
N ASN A 93 -3.62 0.48 -13.98
CA ASN A 93 -3.74 1.19 -15.26
C ASN A 93 -4.13 0.27 -16.42
N ILE A 94 -3.86 -1.03 -16.29
CA ILE A 94 -4.26 -2.05 -17.26
C ILE A 94 -5.08 -3.09 -16.50
N GLU A 95 -6.24 -3.43 -17.04
CA GLU A 95 -7.17 -4.38 -16.44
C GLU A 95 -7.46 -5.49 -17.44
N LEU A 96 -7.28 -6.73 -16.99
CA LEU A 96 -7.55 -7.94 -17.74
C LEU A 96 -8.63 -8.76 -17.01
N HIS A 97 -9.57 -9.31 -17.77
CA HIS A 97 -10.57 -10.27 -17.29
C HIS A 97 -10.15 -11.67 -17.68
N VAL A 98 -10.05 -12.59 -16.73
CA VAL A 98 -9.71 -13.99 -17.00
C VAL A 98 -10.91 -14.68 -17.63
N ASP A 99 -10.76 -15.10 -18.89
CA ASP A 99 -11.75 -15.88 -19.63
C ASP A 99 -11.61 -17.37 -19.30
N SER A 100 -10.38 -17.90 -19.33
CA SER A 100 -10.13 -19.32 -19.07
C SER A 100 -8.69 -19.60 -18.63
N ILE A 101 -8.48 -20.79 -18.05
CA ILE A 101 -7.16 -21.34 -17.77
C ILE A 101 -6.96 -22.54 -18.70
N VAL A 102 -5.95 -22.48 -19.58
CA VAL A 102 -5.66 -23.52 -20.57
C VAL A 102 -4.17 -23.85 -20.50
N ASP A 103 -3.83 -25.12 -20.33
CA ASP A 103 -2.45 -25.61 -20.26
C ASP A 103 -1.53 -24.83 -19.31
N GLY A 104 -2.02 -24.43 -18.15
CA GLY A 104 -1.24 -23.65 -17.18
C GLY A 104 -0.97 -22.21 -17.61
N HIS A 105 -1.76 -21.68 -18.55
CA HIS A 105 -1.74 -20.29 -18.99
C HIS A 105 -3.04 -19.60 -18.63
N VAL A 106 -2.97 -18.33 -18.26
CA VAL A 106 -4.14 -17.52 -17.92
C VAL A 106 -4.55 -16.76 -19.17
N HIS A 107 -5.66 -17.16 -19.78
CA HIS A 107 -6.21 -16.53 -20.96
C HIS A 107 -7.15 -15.42 -20.54
N CYS A 108 -6.82 -14.20 -20.93
CA CYS A 108 -7.54 -13.00 -20.56
C CYS A 108 -8.03 -12.22 -21.78
N VAL A 109 -9.05 -11.40 -21.55
CA VAL A 109 -9.46 -10.33 -22.45
C VAL A 109 -9.16 -8.98 -21.79
N THR A 110 -8.58 -8.06 -22.55
CA THR A 110 -8.27 -6.72 -22.05
C THR A 110 -9.54 -5.90 -21.82
N VAL A 111 -9.80 -5.50 -20.59
CA VAL A 111 -10.93 -4.61 -20.21
C VAL A 111 -10.50 -3.16 -20.35
N HIS A 112 -9.34 -2.81 -19.80
CA HIS A 112 -8.72 -1.50 -19.94
C HIS A 112 -7.32 -1.65 -20.53
N GLY A 113 -7.12 -1.06 -21.70
CA GLY A 113 -5.87 -1.16 -22.46
C GLY A 113 -4.78 -0.19 -21.99
N GLY A 114 -3.58 -0.38 -22.51
CA GLY A 114 -2.42 0.43 -22.16
C GLY A 114 -1.12 -0.17 -22.68
N GLU A 115 -0.01 0.29 -22.13
CA GLU A 115 1.33 -0.18 -22.51
C GLU A 115 1.94 -1.02 -21.37
N ILE A 116 1.99 -2.34 -21.55
CA ILE A 116 2.61 -3.24 -20.57
C ILE A 116 4.14 -3.12 -20.68
N LYS A 117 4.80 -2.86 -19.55
CA LYS A 117 6.26 -2.71 -19.45
C LYS A 117 6.86 -3.79 -18.55
N SER A 118 8.14 -4.08 -18.76
CA SER A 118 8.90 -5.02 -17.94
C SER A 118 8.84 -4.64 -16.46
N ARG A 119 8.78 -5.64 -15.58
CA ARG A 119 8.85 -5.49 -14.11
C ARG A 119 7.73 -4.66 -13.46
N LYS A 120 6.67 -4.32 -14.21
CA LYS A 120 5.46 -3.70 -13.65
C LYS A 120 4.75 -4.66 -12.71
N GLY A 121 4.15 -4.13 -11.65
CA GLY A 121 3.41 -4.92 -10.67
C GLY A 121 2.20 -5.59 -11.30
N VAL A 122 1.89 -6.80 -10.83
CA VAL A 122 0.68 -7.54 -11.17
C VAL A 122 -0.06 -7.81 -9.86
N ASN A 123 -1.33 -7.43 -9.80
CA ASN A 123 -2.21 -7.63 -8.66
C ASN A 123 -3.38 -8.50 -9.10
N VAL A 124 -3.84 -9.38 -8.22
CA VAL A 124 -4.93 -10.32 -8.48
C VAL A 124 -5.97 -10.20 -7.35
N PRO A 125 -6.86 -9.19 -7.43
CA PRO A 125 -7.73 -8.83 -6.32
C PRO A 125 -8.53 -10.01 -5.79
N TYR A 126 -8.70 -10.08 -4.47
CA TYR A 126 -9.38 -11.17 -3.76
C TYR A 126 -8.77 -12.57 -3.93
N THR A 127 -7.58 -12.67 -4.52
CA THR A 127 -6.89 -13.96 -4.70
C THR A 127 -5.72 -14.06 -3.75
N MET A 128 -5.74 -15.08 -2.90
CA MET A 128 -4.64 -15.39 -2.00
C MET A 128 -3.55 -16.15 -2.75
N LEU A 129 -2.40 -15.50 -2.94
CA LEU A 129 -1.22 -16.14 -3.50
C LEU A 129 -0.32 -16.69 -2.38
N PRO A 130 0.15 -17.94 -2.47
CA PRO A 130 1.03 -18.56 -1.46
C PRO A 130 2.47 -18.07 -1.65
N ILE A 131 2.69 -16.77 -1.49
CA ILE A 131 3.98 -16.12 -1.66
C ILE A 131 4.55 -15.83 -0.27
N PRO A 132 5.83 -16.21 0.00
CA PRO A 132 6.46 -15.88 1.27
C PRO A 132 6.50 -14.36 1.48
N ALA A 133 6.31 -13.91 2.71
CA ALA A 133 6.36 -12.48 3.03
C ALA A 133 7.74 -11.87 2.79
N LEU A 134 8.80 -12.67 2.99
CA LEU A 134 10.19 -12.29 2.78
C LEU A 134 10.80 -13.09 1.63
N THR A 135 11.43 -12.38 0.70
CA THR A 135 12.28 -12.98 -0.33
C THR A 135 13.73 -13.12 0.16
N ASP A 136 14.54 -13.94 -0.50
CA ASP A 136 16.00 -14.01 -0.25
C ASP A 136 16.66 -12.62 -0.32
N LYS A 137 16.17 -11.77 -1.23
CA LYS A 137 16.61 -10.38 -1.34
C LYS A 137 16.20 -9.57 -0.11
N ASP A 138 14.98 -9.72 0.38
CA ASP A 138 14.51 -9.00 1.59
C ASP A 138 15.33 -9.42 2.82
N CYS A 139 15.68 -10.70 2.96
CA CYS A 139 16.55 -11.18 4.04
C CYS A 139 17.95 -10.54 3.99
N ALA A 140 18.53 -10.44 2.78
CA ALA A 140 19.81 -9.77 2.57
C ALA A 140 19.72 -8.25 2.84
N ASP A 141 18.64 -7.61 2.37
CA ASP A 141 18.40 -6.19 2.57
C ASP A 141 18.15 -5.87 4.06
N ALA A 142 17.41 -6.71 4.79
CA ALA A 142 17.19 -6.57 6.22
C ALA A 142 18.54 -6.55 6.98
N SER A 143 19.41 -7.51 6.69
CA SER A 143 20.75 -7.57 7.27
C SER A 143 21.58 -6.32 6.95
N PHE A 144 21.51 -5.87 5.69
CA PHE A 144 22.20 -4.66 5.24
C PHE A 144 21.69 -3.40 5.96
N VAL A 145 20.39 -3.19 6.07
CA VAL A 145 19.85 -1.96 6.69
C VAL A 145 20.04 -1.94 8.21
N VAL A 146 20.06 -3.11 8.87
CA VAL A 146 20.50 -3.20 10.27
C VAL A 146 21.93 -2.68 10.42
N SER A 147 22.84 -3.02 9.51
CA SER A 147 24.21 -2.50 9.52
C SER A 147 24.33 -0.98 9.34
N LEU A 148 23.29 -0.33 8.82
CA LEU A 148 23.23 1.13 8.67
C LEU A 148 22.69 1.83 9.93
N GLY A 149 22.24 1.08 10.94
CA GLY A 149 21.62 1.65 12.14
C GLY A 149 20.31 2.37 11.83
N VAL A 150 19.45 1.77 11.02
CA VAL A 150 18.08 2.27 10.81
C VAL A 150 17.25 2.12 12.09
N ASP A 151 16.24 2.98 12.25
CA ASP A 151 15.38 2.99 13.43
C ASP A 151 14.15 2.08 13.25
N TRP A 152 13.70 1.92 12.00
CA TRP A 152 12.56 1.10 11.61
C TRP A 152 12.86 0.28 10.36
N ILE A 153 12.26 -0.91 10.28
CA ILE A 153 12.15 -1.72 9.06
C ILE A 153 10.66 -1.95 8.80
N ALA A 154 10.20 -1.64 7.59
CA ALA A 154 8.83 -1.91 7.16
C ALA A 154 8.76 -3.21 6.36
N LEU A 155 7.81 -4.08 6.72
CA LEU A 155 7.54 -5.36 6.07
C LEU A 155 6.37 -5.19 5.11
N SER A 156 6.64 -5.25 3.81
CA SER A 156 5.62 -5.23 2.75
C SER A 156 4.79 -6.52 2.74
N PHE A 157 3.53 -6.42 2.33
CA PHE A 157 2.58 -7.51 2.17
C PHE A 157 2.42 -8.42 3.40
N ALA A 158 2.49 -7.85 4.61
CA ALA A 158 2.34 -8.61 5.85
C ALA A 158 0.92 -9.21 5.93
N GLY A 159 0.84 -10.55 5.95
CA GLY A 159 -0.40 -11.33 5.98
C GLY A 159 -0.64 -12.06 7.30
N SER A 160 0.40 -12.27 8.10
CA SER A 160 0.35 -13.05 9.35
C SER A 160 1.25 -12.48 10.45
N ALA A 161 1.06 -12.96 11.69
CA ALA A 161 1.97 -12.62 12.80
C ALA A 161 3.33 -13.33 12.63
N GLU A 162 3.32 -14.51 12.01
CA GLU A 162 4.49 -15.30 11.67
C GLU A 162 5.43 -14.54 10.73
N ASP A 163 4.89 -13.84 9.72
CA ASP A 163 5.68 -12.99 8.81
C ASP A 163 6.50 -11.93 9.58
N VAL A 164 5.86 -11.31 10.58
CA VAL A 164 6.49 -10.28 11.42
C VAL A 164 7.56 -10.88 12.33
N ASN A 165 7.29 -12.07 12.89
CA ASN A 165 8.23 -12.78 13.74
C ASN A 165 9.44 -13.30 12.97
N GLU A 166 9.25 -13.79 11.73
CA GLU A 166 10.34 -14.21 10.85
C GLU A 166 11.29 -13.05 10.55
N LEU A 167 10.77 -11.87 10.22
CA LEU A 167 11.61 -10.67 10.06
C LEU A 167 12.35 -10.32 11.35
N ARG A 168 11.69 -10.46 12.51
CA ARG A 168 12.29 -10.18 13.81
C ARG A 168 13.46 -11.11 14.12
N GLU A 169 13.31 -12.39 13.84
CA GLU A 169 14.39 -13.37 13.98
C GLU A 169 15.60 -13.02 13.11
N ILE A 170 15.38 -12.57 11.86
CA ILE A 170 16.46 -12.13 10.96
C ILE A 170 17.16 -10.88 11.52
N VAL A 171 16.39 -9.90 12.02
CA VAL A 171 16.92 -8.68 12.62
C VAL A 171 17.76 -8.98 13.86
N ASP A 172 17.24 -9.83 14.76
CA ASP A 172 17.90 -10.20 16.01
C ASP A 172 19.16 -11.04 15.78
N ALA A 173 19.16 -11.89 14.74
CA ALA A 173 20.32 -12.70 14.36
C ALA A 173 21.43 -11.93 13.64
N SER A 174 21.17 -10.73 13.14
CA SER A 174 22.15 -9.93 12.41
C SER A 174 23.30 -9.51 13.33
N GLU A 175 24.55 -9.86 12.99
CA GLU A 175 25.72 -9.52 13.82
C GLU A 175 25.88 -8.01 14.05
N ALA A 176 25.44 -7.19 13.09
CA ALA A 176 25.44 -5.74 13.23
C ALA A 176 24.54 -5.26 14.38
N HIS A 177 23.53 -6.04 14.77
CA HIS A 177 22.69 -5.77 15.92
C HIS A 177 23.49 -5.71 17.23
N SER A 178 24.58 -6.47 17.36
CA SER A 178 25.46 -6.48 18.55
C SER A 178 26.17 -5.15 18.81
N HIS A 179 26.27 -4.28 17.80
CA HIS A 179 26.87 -2.95 17.88
C HIS A 179 25.86 -1.83 18.05
N LEU A 180 24.56 -2.12 17.94
CA LEU A 180 23.49 -1.14 18.10
C LEU A 180 23.01 -1.11 19.55
N HIS A 181 22.64 0.08 20.03
CA HIS A 181 22.05 0.23 21.36
C HIS A 181 20.66 -0.41 21.47
N GLN A 182 19.91 -0.47 20.35
CA GLN A 182 18.59 -1.10 20.26
C GLN A 182 18.37 -1.65 18.84
N PRO A 183 17.61 -2.75 18.68
CA PRO A 183 17.23 -3.24 17.35
C PRO A 183 16.26 -2.26 16.68
N PRO A 184 16.24 -2.21 15.33
CA PRO A 184 15.19 -1.48 14.63
C PRO A 184 13.82 -2.08 14.95
N ARG A 185 12.82 -1.20 15.01
CA ARG A 185 11.42 -1.59 15.18
C ARG A 185 10.82 -2.10 13.87
N ILE A 186 9.84 -3.00 13.94
CA ILE A 186 9.19 -3.55 12.75
C ILE A 186 7.81 -2.91 12.53
N MET A 187 7.62 -2.33 11.34
CA MET A 187 6.35 -1.77 10.89
C MET A 187 5.70 -2.69 9.85
N ALA A 188 4.57 -3.32 10.19
CA ALA A 188 3.85 -4.17 9.25
C ALA A 188 3.03 -3.32 8.26
N LYS A 189 3.18 -3.53 6.95
CA LYS A 189 2.41 -2.83 5.92
C LYS A 189 1.18 -3.66 5.56
N ILE A 190 -0.01 -3.09 5.77
CA ILE A 190 -1.28 -3.73 5.42
C ILE A 190 -1.65 -3.33 4.00
N GLU A 191 -1.48 -4.28 3.09
CA GLU A 191 -1.57 -4.11 1.63
C GLU A 191 -2.52 -5.10 0.97
N ARG A 192 -3.01 -6.11 1.73
CA ARG A 192 -3.75 -7.24 1.20
C ARG A 192 -4.94 -7.62 2.11
N PRO A 193 -5.95 -8.35 1.58
CA PRO A 193 -7.09 -8.83 2.35
C PRO A 193 -6.72 -9.63 3.61
N ASP A 194 -5.76 -10.56 3.50
CA ASP A 194 -5.29 -11.38 4.63
C ASP A 194 -4.68 -10.56 5.76
N GLY A 195 -3.92 -9.51 5.42
CA GLY A 195 -3.42 -8.55 6.41
C GLY A 195 -4.54 -7.83 7.17
N VAL A 196 -5.68 -7.59 6.52
CA VAL A 196 -6.88 -7.03 7.16
C VAL A 196 -7.59 -8.08 8.04
N GLU A 197 -7.70 -9.32 7.56
CA GLU A 197 -8.32 -10.43 8.29
C GLU A 197 -7.55 -10.78 9.57
N ASN A 198 -6.22 -10.84 9.49
CA ASN A 198 -5.31 -11.18 10.58
C ASN A 198 -4.80 -9.95 11.36
N LEU A 199 -5.38 -8.77 11.11
CA LEU A 199 -4.91 -7.47 11.58
C LEU A 199 -4.56 -7.43 13.07
N ARG A 200 -5.38 -8.06 13.93
CA ARG A 200 -5.13 -8.06 15.37
C ARG A 200 -3.83 -8.78 15.74
N ALA A 201 -3.59 -9.95 15.15
CA ALA A 201 -2.39 -10.74 15.41
C ALA A 201 -1.14 -10.02 14.89
N ILE A 202 -1.24 -9.42 13.71
CA ILE A 202 -0.16 -8.61 13.11
C ILE A 202 0.18 -7.42 14.00
N ILE A 203 -0.82 -6.66 14.48
CA ILE A 203 -0.63 -5.52 15.39
C ILE A 203 0.06 -5.95 16.69
N GLU A 204 -0.29 -7.12 17.23
CA GLU A 204 0.31 -7.63 18.46
C GLU A 204 1.79 -7.98 18.27
N ALA A 205 2.12 -8.62 17.14
CA ALA A 205 3.48 -9.00 16.77
C ALA A 205 4.36 -7.84 16.28
N SER A 206 3.78 -6.76 15.74
CA SER A 206 4.52 -5.62 15.18
C SER A 206 4.77 -4.50 16.19
N ASP A 207 5.71 -3.60 15.90
CA ASP A 207 5.96 -2.39 16.69
C ASP A 207 5.13 -1.19 16.22
N GLY A 208 4.57 -1.30 15.01
CA GLY A 208 3.70 -0.31 14.38
C GLY A 208 3.11 -0.88 13.10
N VAL A 209 2.19 -0.14 12.49
CA VAL A 209 1.52 -0.53 11.24
C VAL A 209 1.53 0.62 10.24
N MET A 210 1.61 0.29 8.97
CA MET A 210 1.40 1.22 7.87
C MET A 210 0.16 0.80 7.07
N VAL A 211 -0.78 1.73 6.88
CA VAL A 211 -1.86 1.58 5.91
C VAL A 211 -1.32 1.98 4.55
N ALA A 212 -0.93 0.98 3.74
CA ALA A 212 -0.37 1.19 2.41
C ALA A 212 -1.50 1.14 1.37
N ARG A 213 -2.08 2.31 1.12
CA ARG A 213 -3.38 2.46 0.46
C ARG A 213 -3.39 2.07 -1.01
N GLY A 214 -2.28 2.28 -1.72
CA GLY A 214 -2.15 1.93 -3.15
C GLY A 214 -2.40 0.45 -3.38
N ASP A 215 -1.53 -0.41 -2.85
CA ASP A 215 -1.71 -1.87 -2.98
C ASP A 215 -2.99 -2.35 -2.27
N LEU A 216 -3.33 -1.82 -1.09
CA LEU A 216 -4.56 -2.22 -0.39
C LEU A 216 -5.83 -1.96 -1.22
N ALA A 217 -5.92 -0.83 -1.92
CA ALA A 217 -7.06 -0.52 -2.78
C ALA A 217 -7.15 -1.43 -3.99
N LEU A 218 -6.01 -1.82 -4.56
CA LEU A 218 -5.91 -2.74 -5.69
C LEU A 218 -6.31 -4.16 -5.28
N GLU A 219 -5.78 -4.65 -4.16
CA GLU A 219 -5.97 -6.03 -3.71
C GLU A 219 -7.33 -6.29 -3.06
N THR A 220 -7.98 -5.25 -2.54
CA THR A 220 -9.33 -5.30 -1.97
C THR A 220 -10.33 -4.61 -2.90
N SER A 221 -10.82 -3.45 -2.49
CA SER A 221 -11.72 -2.62 -3.24
C SER A 221 -11.40 -1.15 -2.98
N PRO A 222 -11.28 -0.30 -4.02
CA PRO A 222 -11.10 1.12 -3.82
C PRO A 222 -12.26 1.76 -3.05
N TRP A 223 -13.47 1.19 -3.16
CA TRP A 223 -14.66 1.66 -2.45
C TRP A 223 -14.62 1.37 -0.95
N GLN A 224 -13.92 0.30 -0.54
CA GLN A 224 -13.80 -0.12 0.85
C GLN A 224 -12.59 0.54 1.55
N LEU A 225 -11.61 1.02 0.80
CA LEU A 225 -10.37 1.61 1.32
C LEU A 225 -10.60 2.63 2.46
N PRO A 226 -11.53 3.60 2.37
CA PRO A 226 -11.74 4.55 3.46
C PRO A 226 -12.21 3.90 4.76
N LEU A 227 -12.99 2.81 4.67
CA LEU A 227 -13.44 2.05 5.84
C LEU A 227 -12.31 1.21 6.43
N LEU A 228 -11.53 0.55 5.57
CA LEU A 228 -10.38 -0.26 5.97
C LEU A 228 -9.31 0.58 6.68
N GLN A 229 -8.96 1.76 6.16
CA GLN A 229 -8.06 2.69 6.83
C GLN A 229 -8.55 3.02 8.25
N LYS A 230 -9.82 3.40 8.40
CA LYS A 230 -10.41 3.73 9.71
C LYS A 230 -10.38 2.54 10.66
N GLN A 231 -10.65 1.34 10.16
CA GLN A 231 -10.57 0.11 10.95
C GLN A 231 -9.14 -0.14 11.44
N ILE A 232 -8.15 -0.08 10.55
CA ILE A 232 -6.73 -0.30 10.87
C ILE A 232 -6.22 0.73 11.87
N VAL A 233 -6.46 2.02 11.62
CA VAL A 233 -6.04 3.11 12.52
C VAL A 233 -6.64 2.94 13.91
N ARG A 234 -7.95 2.65 14.01
CA ARG A 234 -8.60 2.44 15.32
C ARG A 234 -8.06 1.21 16.04
N ALA A 235 -7.77 0.13 15.33
CA ALA A 235 -7.20 -1.08 15.92
C ALA A 235 -5.81 -0.81 16.51
N CYS A 236 -4.94 -0.11 15.77
CA CYS A 236 -3.61 0.27 16.23
C CYS A 236 -3.66 1.17 17.47
N ARG A 237 -4.52 2.20 17.45
CA ARG A 237 -4.72 3.09 18.60
C ARG A 237 -5.20 2.36 19.86
N ARG A 238 -6.10 1.38 19.71
CA ARG A 238 -6.58 0.55 20.84
C ARG A 238 -5.48 -0.35 21.41
N ALA A 239 -4.53 -0.77 20.57
CA ALA A 239 -3.38 -1.56 20.96
C ALA A 239 -2.16 -0.73 21.39
N HIS A 240 -2.27 0.61 21.38
CA HIS A 240 -1.16 1.53 21.64
C HIS A 240 0.03 1.33 20.70
N LYS A 241 -0.24 0.97 19.43
CA LYS A 241 0.76 0.82 18.38
C LYS A 241 0.71 2.02 17.43
N PRO A 242 1.84 2.64 17.07
CA PRO A 242 1.90 3.70 16.06
C PRO A 242 1.32 3.23 14.72
N VAL A 243 0.58 4.11 14.05
CA VAL A 243 0.04 3.85 12.71
C VAL A 243 0.35 4.98 11.74
N VAL A 244 0.90 4.60 10.58
CA VAL A 244 1.22 5.50 9.47
C VAL A 244 0.19 5.32 8.36
N VAL A 245 -0.31 6.41 7.79
CA VAL A 245 -1.12 6.36 6.55
C VAL A 245 -0.25 6.79 5.37
N ALA A 246 -0.18 5.93 4.35
CA ALA A 246 0.82 6.02 3.29
C ALA A 246 0.20 5.94 1.88
N THR A 247 1.00 6.35 0.89
CA THR A 247 0.73 6.37 -0.57
C THR A 247 -0.40 7.31 -0.98
N GLN A 248 -0.28 7.95 -2.16
CA GLN A 248 -1.31 8.83 -2.74
C GLN A 248 -1.84 9.93 -1.81
N MET A 249 -1.01 10.45 -0.90
CA MET A 249 -1.45 11.50 0.04
C MET A 249 -1.54 12.85 -0.69
N LEU A 250 -0.50 13.19 -1.47
CA LEU A 250 -0.42 14.41 -2.28
C LEU A 250 0.07 14.08 -3.71
N GLU A 251 -0.40 12.96 -4.28
CA GLU A 251 0.09 12.34 -5.53
C GLU A 251 0.28 13.35 -6.68
N SER A 252 -0.68 14.24 -6.87
CA SER A 252 -0.65 15.27 -7.91
C SER A 252 0.58 16.17 -7.83
N MET A 253 1.18 16.30 -6.64
CA MET A 253 2.36 17.10 -6.39
C MET A 253 3.67 16.50 -6.92
N ILE A 254 3.64 15.27 -7.44
CA ILE A 254 4.72 14.72 -8.27
C ILE A 254 4.96 15.62 -9.49
N HIS A 255 3.89 16.13 -10.10
CA HIS A 255 3.95 16.95 -11.31
C HIS A 255 3.45 18.38 -11.14
N ASN A 256 2.74 18.68 -10.05
CA ASN A 256 2.14 19.99 -9.80
C ASN A 256 2.69 20.65 -8.53
N HIS A 257 2.83 21.98 -8.55
CA HIS A 257 3.32 22.73 -7.39
C HIS A 257 2.28 22.89 -6.26
N ARG A 258 1.03 22.45 -6.47
CA ARG A 258 -0.09 22.52 -5.51
C ARG A 258 -0.90 21.22 -5.55
N PRO A 259 -1.42 20.75 -4.41
CA PRO A 259 -2.29 19.59 -4.38
C PRO A 259 -3.70 19.95 -4.85
N THR A 260 -4.50 18.92 -5.11
CA THR A 260 -5.94 19.05 -5.27
C THR A 260 -6.62 19.26 -3.90
N ARG A 261 -7.88 19.75 -3.93
CA ARG A 261 -8.69 19.85 -2.70
C ARG A 261 -9.02 18.47 -2.12
N ALA A 262 -9.13 17.45 -2.97
CA ALA A 262 -9.39 16.08 -2.56
C ALA A 262 -8.22 15.53 -1.73
N GLU A 263 -6.98 15.71 -2.19
CA GLU A 263 -5.75 15.31 -1.48
C GLU A 263 -5.62 16.02 -0.12
N VAL A 264 -5.89 17.33 -0.08
CA VAL A 264 -5.90 18.08 1.19
C VAL A 264 -6.92 17.49 2.17
N SER A 265 -8.13 17.19 1.69
CA SER A 265 -9.17 16.58 2.52
C SER A 265 -8.82 15.16 2.96
N ASP A 266 -8.12 14.41 2.12
CA ASP A 266 -7.71 13.03 2.39
C ASP A 266 -6.65 12.98 3.49
N VAL A 267 -5.59 13.78 3.39
CA VAL A 267 -4.60 13.98 4.47
C VAL A 267 -5.29 14.41 5.77
N ALA A 268 -6.20 15.40 5.70
CA ALA A 268 -6.91 15.87 6.87
C ALA A 268 -7.72 14.74 7.53
N ASN A 269 -8.41 13.91 6.75
CA ASN A 269 -9.19 12.79 7.28
C ASN A 269 -8.31 11.70 7.88
N ALA A 270 -7.14 11.40 7.30
CA ALA A 270 -6.19 10.45 7.89
C ALA A 270 -5.74 10.90 9.30
N LEU A 271 -5.48 12.20 9.48
CA LEU A 271 -5.16 12.78 10.78
C LEU A 271 -6.36 12.72 11.76
N LEU A 272 -7.57 13.08 11.30
CA LEU A 272 -8.78 13.03 12.10
C LEU A 272 -9.17 11.60 12.53
N ASP A 273 -8.83 10.60 11.73
CA ASP A 273 -8.97 9.18 12.09
C ASP A 273 -8.03 8.79 13.24
N GLY A 274 -6.97 9.58 13.45
CA GLY A 274 -5.99 9.41 14.51
C GLY A 274 -4.72 8.71 14.05
N ALA A 275 -4.31 8.88 12.79
CA ALA A 275 -2.99 8.44 12.35
C ALA A 275 -1.89 9.16 13.13
N ASP A 276 -0.84 8.44 13.53
CA ASP A 276 0.33 9.01 14.21
C ASP A 276 1.26 9.73 13.22
N ALA A 277 1.30 9.27 11.97
CA ALA A 277 2.01 9.93 10.88
C ALA A 277 1.31 9.74 9.52
N VAL A 278 1.64 10.65 8.61
CA VAL A 278 1.26 10.60 7.20
C VAL A 278 2.53 10.61 6.35
N MET A 279 2.54 9.84 5.27
CA MET A 279 3.76 9.57 4.49
C MET A 279 3.66 10.06 3.05
N LEU A 280 4.68 10.80 2.60
CA LEU A 280 4.92 11.10 1.20
C LEU A 280 5.79 10.00 0.58
N SER A 281 5.44 9.56 -0.61
CA SER A 281 6.10 8.48 -1.35
C SER A 281 6.82 9.04 -2.59
N ALA A 282 6.23 8.92 -3.78
CA ALA A 282 6.83 9.42 -5.01
C ALA A 282 6.95 10.95 -5.04
N GLU A 283 6.10 11.66 -4.29
CA GLU A 283 6.09 13.13 -4.20
C GLU A 283 7.46 13.70 -3.79
N THR A 284 8.18 13.01 -2.91
CA THR A 284 9.51 13.41 -2.42
C THR A 284 10.65 12.62 -3.04
N ALA A 285 10.40 11.36 -3.44
CA ALA A 285 11.43 10.49 -4.00
C ALA A 285 11.82 10.87 -5.44
N VAL A 286 10.83 11.19 -6.29
CA VAL A 286 11.02 11.46 -7.73
C VAL A 286 10.25 12.67 -8.24
N GLY A 287 9.40 13.28 -7.40
CA GLY A 287 8.56 14.41 -7.77
C GLY A 287 9.34 15.69 -8.12
N ALA A 288 8.71 16.56 -8.90
CA ALA A 288 9.27 17.85 -9.30
C ALA A 288 9.24 18.90 -8.17
N TYR A 289 8.44 18.68 -7.12
CA TYR A 289 8.20 19.64 -6.04
C TYR A 289 8.35 19.04 -4.63
N PRO A 290 9.46 18.33 -4.31
CA PRO A 290 9.59 17.54 -3.09
C PRO A 290 9.53 18.40 -1.81
N VAL A 291 10.18 19.58 -1.83
CA VAL A 291 10.17 20.51 -0.69
C VAL A 291 8.78 21.12 -0.47
N GLN A 292 8.08 21.46 -1.56
CA GLN A 292 6.74 22.01 -1.50
C GLN A 292 5.74 20.95 -1.01
N ALA A 293 5.86 19.70 -1.42
CA ALA A 293 5.03 18.60 -0.93
C ALA A 293 5.15 18.46 0.59
N VAL A 294 6.38 18.45 1.12
CA VAL A 294 6.62 18.42 2.58
C VAL A 294 6.03 19.65 3.28
N ARG A 295 6.22 20.86 2.74
CA ARG A 295 5.65 22.09 3.32
C ARG A 295 4.12 22.08 3.32
N THR A 296 3.50 21.59 2.25
CA THR A 296 2.05 21.43 2.15
C THR A 296 1.55 20.44 3.21
N MET A 297 2.21 19.28 3.34
CA MET A 297 1.87 18.29 4.37
C MET A 297 1.93 18.91 5.78
N ILE A 298 3.01 19.64 6.09
CA ILE A 298 3.16 20.36 7.36
C ILE A 298 2.00 21.33 7.59
N ASN A 299 1.65 22.13 6.57
CA ASN A 299 0.55 23.10 6.68
C ASN A 299 -0.79 22.39 6.97
N ILE A 300 -1.08 21.26 6.32
CA ILE A 300 -2.30 20.50 6.59
C ILE A 300 -2.28 19.99 8.04
N CYS A 301 -1.18 19.34 8.46
CA CYS A 301 -1.04 18.82 9.82
C CYS A 301 -1.25 19.90 10.88
N GLN A 302 -0.66 21.08 10.71
CA GLN A 302 -0.77 22.20 11.65
C GLN A 302 -2.18 22.80 11.73
N ASN A 303 -2.96 22.76 10.64
CA ASN A 303 -4.31 23.33 10.61
C ASN A 303 -5.40 22.32 11.00
N VAL A 304 -5.11 21.01 10.92
CA VAL A 304 -6.07 19.94 11.24
C VAL A 304 -5.89 19.43 12.66
N MET A 305 -4.65 19.25 13.11
CA MET A 305 -4.38 18.72 14.46
C MET A 305 -4.71 19.80 15.50
N PRO A 306 -5.57 19.50 16.48
CA PRO A 306 -5.95 20.48 17.49
C PRO A 306 -4.73 20.93 18.28
N THR A 307 -4.50 22.24 18.37
CA THR A 307 -3.58 22.75 19.39
C THR A 307 -4.27 22.68 20.76
N SER A 308 -3.49 22.66 21.84
CA SER A 308 -4.02 22.67 23.23
C SER A 308 -4.96 23.85 23.55
N LYS A 309 -5.10 24.81 22.65
CA LYS A 309 -5.94 26.00 22.77
C LYS A 309 -7.20 25.96 21.88
N ASP A 310 -7.31 25.00 20.97
CA ASP A 310 -8.42 24.94 20.03
C ASP A 310 -9.47 23.94 20.49
N VAL A 311 -10.71 24.44 20.62
CA VAL A 311 -11.91 23.62 20.77
C VAL A 311 -11.93 22.65 19.60
N ASN A 312 -12.00 21.34 19.88
CA ASN A 312 -12.13 20.32 18.83
C ASN A 312 -13.24 20.77 17.85
N PRO A 313 -12.98 21.00 16.56
CA PRO A 313 -14.00 21.48 15.63
C PRO A 313 -15.15 20.49 15.44
N LEU A 314 -14.96 19.22 15.84
CA LEU A 314 -15.99 18.18 15.93
C LEU A 314 -16.71 18.17 17.28
N SER A 315 -16.21 18.89 18.29
CA SER A 315 -16.99 19.15 19.50
C SER A 315 -18.07 20.18 19.15
N ILE A 316 -19.22 19.65 18.77
CA ILE A 316 -20.46 20.39 18.87
C ILE A 316 -20.57 20.74 20.36
N MET A 317 -20.29 22.00 20.73
CA MET A 317 -20.62 22.47 22.07
C MET A 317 -22.08 22.11 22.29
N PRO A 318 -22.44 21.43 23.39
CA PRO A 318 -23.85 21.19 23.67
C PRO A 318 -24.49 22.58 23.70
N ALA A 319 -25.42 22.83 22.77
CA ALA A 319 -26.17 24.06 22.78
C ALA A 319 -26.80 24.14 24.17
N ALA A 320 -26.37 25.12 24.96
CA ALA A 320 -27.04 25.49 26.19
C ALA A 320 -28.40 26.06 25.80
N ALA A 321 -29.36 25.19 25.50
CA ALA A 321 -30.74 25.51 25.26
C ALA A 321 -31.56 24.24 25.44
N THR A 322 -32.31 24.21 26.53
CA THR A 322 -33.41 23.29 26.80
C THR A 322 -34.42 23.35 25.64
N VAL A 323 -34.21 22.56 24.58
CA VAL A 323 -35.23 22.30 23.58
C VAL A 323 -35.91 21.01 23.98
N ARG A 324 -37.16 21.12 24.44
CA ARG A 324 -38.04 19.95 24.63
C ARG A 324 -38.10 19.20 23.30
N LEU A 325 -37.55 18.00 23.27
CA LEU A 325 -37.73 17.06 22.18
C LEU A 325 -39.22 16.70 22.09
N THR A 326 -39.96 17.36 21.19
CA THR A 326 -41.18 16.77 20.67
C THR A 326 -40.75 15.62 19.77
N GLN A 327 -41.15 14.40 20.15
CA GLN A 327 -40.90 13.19 19.40
C GLN A 327 -41.41 13.37 17.96
N ARG A 328 -40.49 13.42 16.98
CA ARG A 328 -40.86 13.20 15.59
C ARG A 328 -41.01 11.70 15.38
N PRO A 329 -42.10 11.23 14.74
CA PRO A 329 -42.24 9.81 14.41
C PRO A 329 -41.14 9.40 13.40
N PRO A 330 -40.73 8.12 13.41
CA PRO A 330 -39.70 7.62 12.49
C PRO A 330 -40.16 7.78 11.04
N LEU A 331 -39.21 8.12 10.16
CA LEU A 331 -39.44 8.22 8.72
C LEU A 331 -39.85 6.86 8.16
N GLU A 332 -41.00 6.80 7.48
CA GLU A 332 -41.47 5.59 6.80
C GLU A 332 -40.53 5.18 5.66
N ALA A 333 -40.47 3.87 5.40
CA ALA A 333 -39.50 3.22 4.51
C ALA A 333 -39.44 3.75 3.07
N ALA A 334 -40.45 4.50 2.61
CA ALA A 334 -40.58 4.99 1.23
C ALA A 334 -39.69 6.21 0.88
N GLN A 335 -38.90 6.75 1.82
CA GLN A 335 -37.99 7.89 1.56
C GLN A 335 -36.51 7.51 1.40
N ARG A 336 -36.15 6.23 1.48
CA ARG A 336 -34.76 5.76 1.29
C ARG A 336 -34.30 5.74 -0.18
N GLU A 337 -35.21 5.81 -1.16
CA GLU A 337 -34.89 5.70 -2.59
C GLU A 337 -34.57 7.03 -3.31
N ARG A 338 -34.31 8.13 -2.59
CA ARG A 338 -33.94 9.42 -3.23
C ARG A 338 -32.54 9.95 -2.91
N TYR A 339 -31.69 9.14 -2.31
CA TYR A 339 -30.29 9.49 -2.05
C TYR A 339 -29.34 8.42 -2.57
N VAL A 340 -29.52 8.04 -3.83
CA VAL A 340 -28.47 7.44 -4.65
C VAL A 340 -28.65 8.06 -6.03
N LEU A 341 -27.71 8.92 -6.42
CA LEU A 341 -27.50 9.32 -7.82
C LEU A 341 -26.38 8.46 -8.37
#